data_AF-A0A2I0PLM6-F1
#
_entry.id   AF-A0A2I0PLM6-F1
#
_cell.length_a   1.000
_cell.length_b   1.000
_cell.length_c   1.000
_cell.angle_alpha   90.00
_cell.angle_beta   90.00
_cell.angle_gamma   90.00
#
_symmetry.space_group_name_H-M   'P 1'
#
loop_
_entity.id
_entity.type
_entity.pdbx_description
1 polymer ?
#
loop_
_entity_poly.entity_id
_entity_poly.type
_entity_poly.pdbx_seq_one_letter_code
_entity_poly.pdbx_strand_id
1 'polypeptide(L)'
;MKELLKSFITSFLVIVLANLFLLSINKIIGTSFIGFKIPYYIWILLIILIIMTLILYSYQKQRKNRKNASISPYGIVPHDGWQKISYLPYAGVLWEVKKPNPNTFSGTQSNYIDISLPPLCSKCRTELEEQDNFFWYTLKCIDCGFKKRNKDSYYQNAERVERLAKKRCNK
;
A
#
# COMPACT_ATOMS: atom_id res chain seq x y z
N MET A 1 -12.94 8.06 2.30
CA MET A 1 -13.03 6.57 2.18
C MET A 1 -13.45 5.91 3.49
N LYS A 2 -12.87 6.26 4.67
CA LYS A 2 -13.35 5.76 5.97
C LYS A 2 -14.83 6.08 6.25
N GLU A 3 -15.26 7.31 5.93
CA GLU A 3 -16.66 7.73 6.06
C GLU A 3 -17.62 6.93 5.16
N LEU A 4 -17.20 6.65 3.91
CA LEU A 4 -18.00 5.85 2.97
C LEU A 4 -18.15 4.40 3.44
N LEU A 5 -17.07 3.82 3.97
CA LEU A 5 -17.11 2.47 4.53
C LEU A 5 -18.01 2.40 5.77
N LYS A 6 -17.93 3.40 6.65
CA LYS A 6 -18.77 3.48 7.85
C LYS A 6 -20.24 3.59 7.47
N SER A 7 -20.58 4.48 6.52
CA SER A 7 -21.93 4.65 6.00
C SER A 7 -22.48 3.38 5.34
N PHE A 8 -21.63 2.65 4.60
CA PHE A 8 -22.00 1.38 3.98
C PHE A 8 -22.27 0.29 5.03
N ILE A 9 -21.40 0.15 6.03
CA ILE A 9 -21.56 -0.81 7.13
C ILE A 9 -22.82 -0.49 7.93
N THR A 10 -23.08 0.78 8.27
CA THR A 10 -24.29 1.16 9.01
C THR A 10 -25.56 0.87 8.23
N SER A 11 -25.58 1.18 6.92
CA SER A 11 -26.75 0.91 6.08
C SER A 11 -27.02 -0.59 5.95
N PHE A 12 -25.96 -1.40 5.78
CA PHE A 12 -26.07 -2.85 5.72
C PHE A 12 -26.57 -3.45 7.04
N LEU A 13 -26.03 -2.97 8.17
CA LEU A 13 -26.39 -3.45 9.49
C LEU A 13 -27.86 -3.12 9.82
N VAL A 14 -28.35 -1.96 9.39
CA VAL A 14 -29.78 -1.60 9.50
C VAL A 14 -30.65 -2.56 8.69
N ILE A 15 -30.27 -2.91 7.46
CA ILE A 15 -31.05 -3.86 6.63
C ILE A 15 -31.06 -5.25 7.26
N VAL A 16 -29.91 -5.74 7.74
CA VAL A 16 -29.82 -7.06 8.38
C VAL A 16 -30.64 -7.09 9.68
N LEU A 17 -30.50 -6.07 10.54
CA LEU A 17 -31.26 -5.96 11.78
C LEU A 17 -32.77 -5.84 11.52
N ALA A 18 -33.19 -5.07 10.52
CA ALA A 18 -34.60 -4.95 10.15
C ALA A 18 -35.19 -6.30 9.72
N ASN A 19 -34.46 -7.09 8.93
CA ASN A 19 -34.92 -8.43 8.52
C ASN A 19 -34.94 -9.41 9.71
N LEU A 20 -33.92 -9.39 10.57
CA LEU A 20 -33.90 -10.20 11.80
C LEU A 20 -35.03 -9.82 12.77
N PHE A 21 -35.36 -8.53 12.86
CA PHE A 21 -36.44 -8.01 13.68
C PHE A 21 -37.82 -8.40 13.15
N LEU A 22 -38.02 -8.40 11.83
CA LEU A 22 -39.25 -8.93 11.23
C LEU A 22 -39.40 -10.44 11.48
N LEU A 23 -38.30 -11.20 11.44
CA LEU A 23 -38.31 -12.63 11.79
C LEU A 23 -38.65 -12.88 13.27
N SER A 24 -38.21 -12.01 14.18
CA SER A 24 -38.51 -12.15 15.61
C SER A 24 -39.95 -11.74 15.97
N ILE A 25 -40.49 -10.69 15.33
CA ILE A 25 -41.91 -10.31 15.50
C ILE A 25 -42.85 -11.44 15.05
N ASN A 26 -42.52 -12.14 13.97
CA ASN A 26 -43.33 -13.25 13.46
C ASN A 26 -43.47 -14.41 14.47
N LYS A 27 -42.50 -14.61 15.36
CA LYS A 27 -42.57 -15.64 16.40
C LYS A 27 -43.55 -15.28 17.52
N ILE A 28 -43.82 -13.98 17.73
CA ILE A 28 -44.67 -13.47 18.81
C ILE A 28 -46.14 -13.38 18.39
N ILE A 29 -46.42 -13.02 17.13
CA ILE A 29 -47.79 -12.74 16.66
C ILE A 29 -48.56 -14.03 16.29
N GLY A 30 -47.91 -15.19 16.22
CA GLY A 30 -48.60 -16.48 16.03
C GLY A 30 -49.31 -16.64 14.67
N THR A 31 -49.13 -15.70 13.74
CA THR A 31 -49.63 -15.84 12.37
C THR A 31 -48.74 -16.80 11.61
N SER A 32 -49.26 -18.00 11.34
CA SER A 32 -48.64 -19.00 10.48
C SER A 32 -48.60 -18.52 9.03
N PHE A 33 -47.72 -17.57 8.70
CA PHE A 33 -47.30 -17.35 7.32
C PHE A 33 -46.37 -18.48 6.92
N ILE A 34 -47.01 -19.57 6.52
CA ILE A 34 -46.43 -20.74 5.88
C ILE A 34 -45.67 -20.29 4.62
N GLY A 35 -44.36 -20.53 4.58
CA GLY A 35 -43.68 -20.85 3.33
C GLY A 35 -43.01 -19.72 2.53
N PHE A 36 -42.58 -18.61 3.13
CA PHE A 36 -41.67 -17.68 2.42
C PHE A 36 -40.28 -18.32 2.27
N LYS A 37 -40.12 -19.18 1.25
CA LYS A 37 -38.82 -19.68 0.80
C LYS A 37 -38.03 -18.50 0.26
N ILE A 38 -37.11 -17.99 1.07
CA ILE A 38 -36.13 -16.98 0.63
C ILE A 38 -35.43 -17.56 -0.60
N PRO A 39 -35.54 -16.90 -1.76
CA PRO A 39 -34.92 -17.39 -2.97
C PRO A 39 -33.40 -17.49 -2.79
N TYR A 40 -32.81 -18.56 -3.33
CA TYR A 40 -31.38 -18.85 -3.16
C TYR A 40 -30.46 -17.71 -3.64
N TYR A 41 -30.91 -16.88 -4.59
CA TYR A 41 -30.15 -15.72 -5.08
C TYR A 41 -29.90 -14.65 -4.01
N ILE A 42 -30.76 -14.53 -3.00
CA ILE A 42 -30.57 -13.58 -1.88
C ILE A 42 -29.37 -14.01 -1.03
N TRP A 43 -29.24 -15.32 -0.80
CA TRP A 43 -28.08 -15.88 -0.09
C TRP A 43 -26.79 -15.72 -0.89
N ILE A 44 -26.83 -15.92 -2.21
CA ILE A 44 -25.68 -15.68 -3.09
C ILE A 44 -25.25 -14.21 -3.02
N LEU A 45 -26.19 -13.26 -3.07
CA LEU A 45 -25.91 -11.83 -2.99
C LEU A 45 -25.25 -11.45 -1.65
N LEU A 46 -25.73 -12.02 -0.53
CA LEU A 46 -25.12 -11.85 0.79
C LEU A 46 -23.68 -12.38 0.84
N ILE A 47 -23.43 -13.58 0.29
CA ILE A 47 -22.09 -14.16 0.22
C ILE A 47 -21.15 -13.26 -0.60
N ILE A 48 -21.59 -12.77 -1.76
CA ILE A 48 -20.79 -11.87 -2.61
C ILE A 48 -20.44 -10.58 -1.86
N LEU A 49 -21.40 -9.99 -1.13
CA LEU A 49 -21.17 -8.80 -0.30
C LEU A 49 -20.12 -9.07 0.80
N ILE A 50 -20.25 -10.19 1.51
CA ILE A 50 -19.29 -10.59 2.55
C ILE A 50 -17.88 -10.74 1.94
N ILE A 51 -17.75 -11.46 0.83
CA ILE A 51 -16.47 -11.63 0.13
C ILE A 51 -15.89 -10.27 -0.29
N MET A 52 -16.70 -9.41 -0.88
CA MET A 52 -16.28 -8.07 -1.31
C MET A 52 -15.76 -7.23 -0.13
N THR A 53 -16.45 -7.26 1.01
CA THR A 53 -16.00 -6.55 2.22
C THR A 53 -14.70 -7.10 2.79
N LEU A 54 -14.52 -8.43 2.80
CA LEU A 54 -13.27 -9.09 3.23
C LEU A 54 -12.10 -8.69 2.32
N ILE A 55 -12.33 -8.65 1.00
CA ILE A 55 -11.33 -8.20 0.02
C ILE A 55 -10.92 -6.77 0.34
N LEU A 56 -11.88 -5.84 0.46
CA LEU A 56 -11.60 -4.43 0.76
C LEU A 56 -10.89 -4.24 2.11
N TYR A 57 -11.28 -5.00 3.14
CA TYR A 57 -10.62 -4.97 4.45
C TYR A 57 -9.16 -5.45 4.37
N SER A 58 -8.91 -6.55 3.65
CA SER A 58 -7.56 -7.07 3.47
C SER A 58 -6.65 -6.08 2.73
N TYR A 59 -7.17 -5.40 1.70
CA TYR A 59 -6.45 -4.33 0.99
C TYR A 59 -6.09 -3.16 1.91
N GLN A 60 -7.02 -2.71 2.76
CA GLN A 60 -6.76 -1.62 3.71
C GLN A 60 -5.71 -2.00 4.75
N LYS A 61 -5.76 -3.24 5.26
CA LYS A 61 -4.77 -3.76 6.20
C LYS A 61 -3.37 -3.80 5.58
N GLN A 62 -3.26 -4.29 4.34
CA GLN A 62 -1.99 -4.26 3.61
C GLN A 62 -1.48 -2.83 3.41
N ARG A 63 -2.35 -1.88 3.08
CA ARG A 63 -1.97 -0.47 2.88
C ARG A 63 -1.42 0.16 4.15
N LYS A 64 -2.03 -0.11 5.31
CA LYS A 64 -1.55 0.41 6.61
C LYS A 64 -0.18 -0.20 6.97
N ASN A 65 0.00 -1.50 6.74
CA ASN A 65 1.26 -2.16 7.02
C ASN A 65 2.40 -1.65 6.13
N ARG A 66 2.14 -1.33 4.84
CA ARG A 66 3.17 -0.78 3.94
C ARG A 66 3.63 0.63 4.33
N LYS A 67 2.71 1.48 4.81
CA LYS A 67 3.05 2.82 5.33
C LYS A 67 3.90 2.76 6.60
N ASN A 68 3.70 1.73 7.42
CA ASN A 68 4.43 1.57 8.68
C ASN A 68 5.75 0.80 8.50
N ALA A 69 5.83 -0.14 7.56
CA ALA A 69 7.05 -0.91 7.29
C ALA A 69 8.18 -0.07 6.67
N SER A 70 7.86 1.10 6.10
CA SER A 70 8.81 2.02 5.48
C SER A 70 9.43 3.01 6.46
N ILE A 71 8.99 3.04 7.72
CA ILE A 71 9.60 3.81 8.79
C ILE A 71 10.18 2.78 9.77
N SER A 72 11.38 2.30 9.49
CA SER A 72 12.19 1.62 10.51
C SER A 72 12.54 2.68 11.56
N PRO A 73 12.05 2.59 12.81
CA PRO A 73 12.50 3.50 13.88
C PRO A 73 13.97 3.29 14.25
N TYR A 74 14.61 2.25 13.69
CA TYR A 74 16.03 1.91 13.86
C TYR A 74 16.80 2.06 12.54
N GLY A 75 16.44 3.04 11.71
CA GLY A 75 17.30 3.42 10.58
C GLY A 75 18.67 3.82 11.11
N ILE A 76 19.72 3.14 10.66
CA ILE A 76 21.10 3.52 11.00
C ILE A 76 21.36 4.82 10.24
N VAL A 77 21.22 5.96 10.93
CA VAL A 77 21.59 7.27 10.39
C VAL A 77 23.08 7.46 10.66
N PRO A 78 23.94 7.51 9.63
CA PRO A 78 25.34 7.81 9.84
C PRO A 78 25.49 9.22 10.42
N HIS A 79 26.31 9.37 11.46
CA HIS A 79 26.51 10.62 12.19
C HIS A 79 26.95 11.77 11.26
N ASP A 80 27.80 11.48 10.27
CA ASP A 80 28.34 12.46 9.33
C ASP A 80 27.62 12.43 7.96
N GLY A 81 26.42 11.86 7.95
CA GLY A 81 25.55 11.84 6.79
C GLY A 81 25.96 10.86 5.69
N TRP A 82 25.33 11.07 4.53
CA TRP A 82 25.39 10.16 3.39
C TRP A 82 26.23 10.75 2.28
N GLN A 83 27.14 9.95 1.73
CA GLN A 83 27.86 10.25 0.51
C GLN A 83 27.14 9.66 -0.70
N LYS A 84 26.89 10.50 -1.71
CA LYS A 84 26.34 10.05 -3.00
C LYS A 84 27.40 9.27 -3.77
N ILE A 85 27.04 8.07 -4.25
CA ILE A 85 27.96 7.22 -5.01
C ILE A 85 27.66 7.31 -6.50
N SER A 86 26.40 7.02 -6.87
CA SER A 86 26.01 6.85 -8.26
C SER A 86 24.50 6.98 -8.44
N TYR A 87 24.08 7.07 -9.71
CA TYR A 87 22.68 6.99 -10.10
C TYR A 87 22.42 5.66 -10.81
N LEU A 88 21.37 4.96 -10.39
CA LEU A 88 20.96 3.68 -10.96
C LEU A 88 19.59 3.83 -11.66
N PRO A 89 19.50 3.70 -12.99
CA PRO A 89 18.21 3.67 -13.66
C PRO A 89 17.51 2.32 -13.41
N TYR A 90 16.27 2.36 -12.92
CA TYR A 90 15.43 1.18 -12.71
C TYR A 90 13.95 1.53 -12.79
N ALA A 91 13.15 0.67 -13.42
CA ALA A 91 11.72 0.87 -13.65
C ALA A 91 11.36 2.21 -14.36
N GLY A 92 12.28 2.72 -15.20
CA GLY A 92 12.09 3.96 -15.97
C GLY A 92 12.26 5.25 -15.17
N VAL A 93 12.75 5.16 -13.92
CA VAL A 93 13.11 6.30 -13.06
C VAL A 93 14.57 6.17 -12.61
N LEU A 94 15.11 7.24 -12.04
CA LEU A 94 16.50 7.32 -11.61
C LEU A 94 16.58 7.19 -10.09
N TRP A 95 17.44 6.32 -9.60
CA TRP A 95 17.63 6.09 -8.17
C TRP A 95 19.00 6.61 -7.74
N GLU A 96 19.04 7.39 -6.66
CA GLU A 96 20.31 7.86 -6.09
C GLU A 96 20.80 6.83 -5.06
N VAL A 97 21.99 6.29 -5.31
CA VAL A 97 22.65 5.31 -4.44
C VAL A 97 23.62 6.02 -3.52
N LYS A 98 23.49 5.77 -2.21
CA LYS A 98 24.25 6.44 -1.15
C LYS A 98 25.02 5.41 -0.31
N LYS A 99 26.16 5.84 0.24
CA LYS A 99 26.96 5.11 1.23
C LYS A 99 27.16 6.00 2.45
N PRO A 100 27.33 5.43 3.66
CA PRO A 100 27.72 6.22 4.82
C PRO A 100 29.10 6.87 4.58
N ASN A 101 29.29 8.09 5.07
CA ASN A 101 30.56 8.80 4.93
C ASN A 101 31.68 8.04 5.67
N PRO A 102 32.81 7.72 5.01
CA PRO A 102 33.88 6.91 5.60
C PRO A 102 34.65 7.59 6.74
N ASN A 103 34.54 8.91 6.91
CA ASN A 103 35.43 9.69 7.78
C ASN A 103 35.31 9.40 9.29
N THR A 104 34.26 8.73 9.77
CA THR A 104 34.05 8.47 11.21
C THR A 104 33.48 7.10 11.53
N PHE A 105 33.06 6.31 10.54
CA PHE A 105 32.48 4.98 10.76
C PHE A 105 33.56 3.88 10.64
N SER A 106 34.45 3.81 11.62
CA SER A 106 35.55 2.84 11.69
C SER A 106 35.12 1.39 12.03
N GLY A 107 33.82 1.12 12.18
CA GLY A 107 33.32 -0.19 12.66
C GLY A 107 32.14 -0.80 11.91
N THR A 108 31.53 -0.10 10.95
CA THR A 108 30.39 -0.65 10.20
C THR A 108 30.82 -0.96 8.79
N GLN A 109 30.46 -2.16 8.33
CA GLN A 109 30.72 -2.68 7.00
C GLN A 109 30.67 -1.57 5.94
N SER A 110 31.81 -1.21 5.35
CA SER A 110 31.96 -0.22 4.25
C SER A 110 31.12 -0.55 2.99
N ASN A 111 30.42 -1.68 3.05
CA ASN A 111 29.52 -2.23 2.05
C ASN A 111 28.04 -1.89 2.31
N TYR A 112 27.70 -1.13 3.37
CA TYR A 112 26.33 -0.67 3.56
C TYR A 112 25.95 0.30 2.44
N ILE A 113 24.87 0.01 1.73
CA ILE A 113 24.35 0.81 0.63
C ILE A 113 22.91 1.15 0.94
N ASP A 114 22.58 2.43 0.80
CA ASP A 114 21.23 2.94 0.93
C ASP A 114 20.74 3.54 -0.39
N ILE A 115 19.42 3.57 -0.57
CA ILE A 115 18.76 4.12 -1.75
C ILE A 115 17.94 5.33 -1.33
N SER A 116 18.20 6.48 -1.96
CA SER A 116 17.42 7.68 -1.68
C SER A 116 15.96 7.49 -2.11
N LEU A 117 15.07 7.83 -1.19
CA LEU A 117 13.62 7.88 -1.37
C LEU A 117 13.18 9.34 -1.20
N PRO A 118 12.34 9.90 -2.07
CA PRO A 118 11.75 9.32 -3.28
C PRO A 118 12.75 9.17 -4.46
N PRO A 119 12.42 8.40 -5.51
CA PRO A 119 13.22 8.32 -6.74
C PRO A 119 13.19 9.64 -7.53
N LEU A 120 14.19 9.83 -8.38
CA LEU A 120 14.37 11.01 -9.21
C LEU A 120 13.82 10.80 -10.63
N CYS A 121 13.39 11.88 -11.25
CA CYS A 121 12.95 11.91 -12.64
C CYS A 121 14.11 11.60 -13.59
N SER A 122 13.87 10.74 -14.57
CA SER A 122 14.87 10.42 -15.61
C SER A 122 15.16 11.57 -16.57
N LYS A 123 14.31 12.60 -16.62
CA LYS A 123 14.46 13.77 -17.50
C LYS A 123 15.12 14.95 -16.81
N CYS A 124 14.55 15.42 -15.69
CA CYS A 124 14.99 16.63 -14.99
C CYS A 124 15.63 16.36 -13.62
N ARG A 125 15.75 15.09 -13.19
CA ARG A 125 16.31 14.68 -11.89
C ARG A 125 15.58 15.22 -10.65
N THR A 126 14.42 15.85 -10.81
CA THR A 126 13.55 16.24 -9.69
C THR A 126 12.91 15.02 -9.04
N GLU A 127 12.69 15.09 -7.73
CA GLU A 127 11.96 14.07 -6.97
C GLU A 127 10.58 13.77 -7.57
N LEU A 128 10.20 12.49 -7.55
CA LEU A 128 8.92 12.01 -8.06
C LEU A 128 7.92 11.79 -6.92
N GLU A 129 6.70 12.27 -7.13
CA GLU A 129 5.58 11.98 -6.25
C GLU A 129 4.89 10.67 -6.65
N GLU A 130 4.48 9.87 -5.66
CA GLU A 130 3.71 8.65 -5.90
C GLU A 130 2.22 8.86 -5.66
N GLN A 131 1.43 8.44 -6.64
CA GLN A 131 -0.01 8.35 -6.56
C GLN A 131 -0.43 6.89 -6.58
N ASP A 132 -0.95 6.45 -5.44
CA ASP A 132 -1.48 5.10 -5.21
C ASP A 132 -2.88 4.96 -5.86
N ASN A 133 -2.98 4.13 -6.89
CA ASN A 133 -4.24 3.74 -7.52
C ASN A 133 -4.55 2.29 -7.16
N PHE A 134 -5.81 1.89 -7.25
CA PHE A 134 -6.27 0.58 -6.78
C PHE A 134 -5.48 -0.63 -7.34
N PHE A 135 -5.00 -0.53 -8.59
CA PHE A 135 -4.24 -1.61 -9.26
C PHE A 135 -2.80 -1.23 -9.64
N TRP A 136 -2.38 0.02 -9.46
CA TRP A 136 -1.05 0.49 -9.89
C TRP A 136 -0.62 1.75 -9.15
N TYR A 137 0.66 2.04 -9.19
CA TYR A 137 1.27 3.27 -8.72
C TYR A 137 1.60 4.17 -9.90
N THR A 138 1.34 5.46 -9.77
CA THR A 138 1.74 6.46 -10.78
C THR A 138 2.78 7.37 -10.16
N LEU A 139 3.99 7.37 -10.71
CA LEU A 139 5.04 8.31 -10.37
C LEU A 139 4.90 9.54 -11.26
N LYS A 140 4.83 10.72 -10.66
CA LYS A 140 4.68 11.99 -11.36
C LYS A 140 5.81 12.94 -10.96
N CYS A 141 6.44 13.56 -11.94
CA CYS A 141 7.36 14.66 -11.73
C CYS A 141 6.57 15.97 -11.62
N ILE A 142 6.91 16.76 -10.59
CA ILE A 142 6.30 18.07 -10.34
C ILE A 142 6.75 19.10 -11.38
N ASP A 143 7.97 18.96 -11.89
CA ASP A 143 8.63 19.96 -12.73
C ASP A 143 8.39 19.73 -14.23
N CYS A 144 8.94 18.65 -14.81
CA CYS A 144 8.89 18.42 -16.26
C CYS A 144 7.63 17.68 -16.77
N GLY A 145 6.66 17.40 -15.89
CA GLY A 145 5.44 16.68 -16.24
C GLY A 145 5.60 15.19 -16.58
N PHE A 146 6.80 14.62 -16.40
CA PHE A 146 7.04 13.18 -16.56
C PHE A 146 6.08 12.35 -15.72
N LYS A 147 5.50 11.30 -16.31
CA LYS A 147 4.61 10.35 -15.63
C LYS A 147 4.98 8.93 -16.00
N LYS A 148 5.01 8.05 -14.98
CA LYS A 148 5.28 6.63 -15.16
C LYS A 148 4.33 5.79 -14.32
N ARG A 149 3.69 4.81 -14.95
CA ARG A 149 2.89 3.79 -14.26
C ARG A 149 3.76 2.60 -13.90
N ASN A 150 3.73 2.20 -12.64
CA ASN A 150 4.39 1.03 -12.09
C ASN A 150 3.39 0.13 -11.37
N LYS A 151 3.64 -1.18 -11.39
CA LYS A 151 2.82 -2.16 -10.66
C LYS A 151 3.11 -2.13 -9.15
N ASP A 152 4.37 -1.88 -8.80
CA ASP A 152 4.88 -1.87 -7.44
C ASP A 152 5.17 -0.45 -6.97
N SER A 153 5.07 -0.20 -5.66
CA SER A 153 5.38 1.12 -5.09
C SER A 153 6.87 1.42 -5.19
N TYR A 154 7.26 2.69 -5.09
CA TYR A 154 8.67 3.06 -5.08
C TYR A 154 9.40 2.42 -3.90
N TYR A 155 8.77 2.23 -2.74
CA TYR A 155 9.39 1.51 -1.62
C TYR A 155 9.80 0.07 -2.00
N GLN A 156 8.90 -0.66 -2.68
CA GLN A 156 9.19 -2.02 -3.13
C GLN A 156 10.26 -2.05 -4.23
N ASN A 157 10.24 -1.05 -5.11
CA ASN A 157 11.29 -0.90 -6.11
C ASN A 157 12.64 -0.53 -5.48
N ALA A 158 12.66 0.28 -4.44
CA ALA A 158 13.88 0.67 -3.73
C ALA A 158 14.60 -0.53 -3.13
N GLU A 159 13.89 -1.47 -2.49
CA GLU A 159 14.51 -2.72 -2.00
C GLU A 159 15.16 -3.54 -3.13
N ARG A 160 14.54 -3.56 -4.33
CA ARG A 160 15.10 -4.27 -5.49
C ARG A 160 16.34 -3.53 -6.02
N VAL A 161 16.28 -2.20 -6.06
CA VAL A 161 17.39 -1.33 -6.46
C VAL A 161 18.56 -1.46 -5.50
N GLU A 162 18.31 -1.53 -4.19
CA GLU A 162 19.32 -1.73 -3.15
C GLU A 162 20.04 -3.07 -3.37
N ARG A 163 19.29 -4.16 -3.60
CA ARG A 163 19.87 -5.49 -3.92
C ARG A 163 20.71 -5.46 -5.20
N LEU A 164 20.28 -4.71 -6.22
CA LEU A 164 21.04 -4.53 -7.47
C LEU A 164 22.31 -3.71 -7.25
N ALA A 165 22.23 -2.64 -6.44
CA ALA A 165 23.36 -1.79 -6.11
C ALA A 165 24.42 -2.55 -5.31
N LYS A 166 24.01 -3.33 -4.29
CA LYS A 166 24.90 -4.24 -3.53
C LYS A 166 25.66 -5.21 -4.44
N LYS A 167 24.98 -5.78 -5.44
CA LYS A 167 25.62 -6.67 -6.42
C LYS A 167 26.62 -5.94 -7.33
N ARG A 168 26.40 -4.67 -7.67
CA ARG A 168 27.30 -3.89 -8.54
C ARG A 168 28.51 -3.35 -7.80
N CYS A 169 28.34 -2.95 -6.53
CA CYS A 169 29.40 -2.32 -5.74
C CYS A 169 30.31 -3.32 -5.00
N ASN A 170 29.96 -4.61 -4.94
CA ASN A 170 30.80 -5.67 -4.37
C ASN A 170 31.64 -6.42 -5.43
N LYS A 171 31.63 -5.97 -6.68
CA LYS A 171 32.55 -6.40 -7.74
C LYS A 171 33.66 -5.38 -7.87
#